data_AF-A0A1G8H3R1-F1
#
_entry.id   AF-A0A1G8H3R1-F1
#
_cell.length_a   1.000
_cell.length_b   1.000
_cell.length_c   1.000
_cell.angle_alpha   90.00
_cell.angle_beta   90.00
_cell.angle_gamma   90.00
#
_symmetry.space_group_name_H-M   'P 1'
#
loop_
_entity.id
_entity.type
_entity.pdbx_description
1 polymer ?
#
loop_
_entity_poly.entity_id
_entity_poly.type
_entity_poly.pdbx_seq_one_letter_code
_entity_poly.pdbx_strand_id
1 'polypeptide(L)'
;MNFRVPAVKDKLAGVLEVPVGRTPHDEAPAETLAGQMSISLENGRLYQELGTLFRQYMSPDVAASLLADPAQAALGGSLVELTALFADLKGFTSFSEEVYSGEVVDMLNRYHTAAVPCILDNGGTIVQFIGDALLALFNAPARQPDHARAAARAALSLQAAAEQFAAKVLKEQRAGLLRELEWPLFRVGINTGPALVGNIGSPQLRSFNAMGDCVDVAARLQTLAEPGTVVIGSTTRDLLGGAATARSLGDLHLKGKSQPVHAYVLTSLT
;
A
#
# COMPACT_ATOMS: atom_id res chain seq x y z
N MET A 1 -34.95 -2.97 41.21
CA MET A 1 -33.99 -2.74 40.11
C MET A 1 -34.47 -3.60 38.96
N ASN A 2 -34.88 -2.99 37.84
CA ASN A 2 -35.20 -3.73 36.62
C ASN A 2 -34.02 -3.56 35.66
N PHE A 3 -33.40 -4.67 35.28
CA PHE A 3 -32.30 -4.69 34.32
C PHE A 3 -32.88 -4.79 32.91
N ARG A 4 -32.46 -3.92 31.98
CA ARG A 4 -32.81 -4.05 30.57
C ARG A 4 -31.57 -4.15 29.71
N VAL A 5 -31.68 -5.02 28.71
CA VAL A 5 -30.56 -5.60 28.01
C VAL A 5 -30.66 -5.19 26.54
N PRO A 6 -29.86 -4.23 26.05
CA PRO A 6 -29.69 -4.05 24.62
C PRO A 6 -29.16 -5.36 24.01
N ALA A 7 -29.88 -5.88 23.03
CA ALA A 7 -29.50 -7.06 22.27
C ALA A 7 -29.24 -6.69 20.80
N VAL A 8 -28.29 -7.38 20.19
CA VAL A 8 -27.93 -7.30 18.78
C VAL A 8 -28.00 -8.72 18.23
N LYS A 9 -28.96 -8.99 17.33
CA LYS A 9 -29.20 -10.35 16.77
C LYS A 9 -29.18 -11.44 17.85
N ASP A 10 -29.99 -11.24 18.90
CA ASP A 10 -30.13 -12.12 20.07
C ASP A 10 -28.89 -12.31 20.95
N LYS A 11 -27.82 -11.54 20.73
CA LYS A 11 -26.65 -11.48 21.62
C LYS A 11 -26.68 -10.25 22.50
N LEU A 12 -26.36 -10.44 23.77
CA LEU A 12 -26.32 -9.41 24.80
C LEU A 12 -25.23 -8.38 24.46
N ALA A 13 -25.61 -7.14 24.16
CA ALA A 13 -24.68 -6.07 23.77
C ALA A 13 -24.27 -5.18 24.96
N GLY A 14 -25.01 -5.24 26.07
CA GLY A 14 -24.74 -4.52 27.32
C GLY A 14 -25.91 -4.61 28.29
N VAL A 15 -25.81 -3.93 29.44
CA VAL A 15 -26.91 -3.76 30.41
C VAL A 15 -27.10 -2.28 30.66
N LEU A 16 -28.31 -1.77 30.45
CA LEU A 16 -28.68 -0.40 30.79
C LEU A 16 -29.45 -0.42 32.11
N GLU A 17 -28.89 0.22 33.13
CA GLU A 17 -29.54 0.41 34.40
C GLU A 17 -30.23 1.78 34.42
N VAL A 18 -31.56 1.77 34.45
CA VAL A 18 -32.37 3.00 34.48
C VAL A 18 -33.05 3.11 35.84
N PRO A 19 -32.82 4.18 36.63
CA PRO A 19 -33.54 4.43 37.86
C PRO A 19 -34.94 4.98 37.53
N VAL A 20 -35.87 4.10 37.12
CA VAL A 20 -37.25 4.51 36.80
C VAL A 20 -38.16 4.46 38.02
N GLY A 21 -38.98 5.51 38.18
CA GLY A 21 -40.21 5.46 38.96
C GLY A 21 -41.15 4.41 38.36
N ARG A 22 -41.91 3.70 39.20
CA ARG A 22 -42.75 2.56 38.76
C ARG A 22 -44.02 3.03 38.06
N THR A 23 -43.93 3.75 36.95
CA THR A 23 -45.11 4.11 36.14
C THR A 23 -44.91 3.71 34.67
N PRO A 24 -45.99 3.34 33.93
CA PRO A 24 -45.91 3.05 32.50
C PRO A 24 -45.37 4.22 31.65
N HIS A 25 -45.47 5.45 32.16
CA HIS A 25 -44.90 6.64 31.52
C HIS A 25 -43.37 6.69 31.59
N ASP A 26 -42.76 6.00 32.56
CA ASP A 26 -41.31 5.95 32.78
C ASP A 26 -40.64 4.81 31.99
N GLU A 27 -41.37 3.73 31.69
CA GLU A 27 -40.86 2.54 30.99
C GLU A 27 -40.66 2.75 29.49
N ALA A 28 -41.56 3.49 28.82
CA ALA A 28 -41.49 3.71 27.38
C ALA A 28 -40.23 4.48 26.92
N PRO A 29 -39.76 5.53 27.63
CA PRO A 29 -38.47 6.16 27.35
C PRO A 29 -37.28 5.21 27.51
N ALA A 30 -37.29 4.34 28.53
CA ALA A 30 -36.20 3.38 28.77
C ALA A 30 -36.13 2.30 27.68
N GLU A 31 -37.29 1.81 27.22
CA GLU A 31 -37.39 0.89 26.07
C GLU A 31 -36.89 1.52 24.79
N THR A 32 -37.31 2.77 24.53
CA THR A 32 -36.87 3.53 23.36
C THR A 32 -35.35 3.73 23.40
N LEU A 33 -34.80 4.11 24.56
CA LEU A 33 -33.35 4.32 24.72
C LEU A 33 -32.56 3.02 24.53
N ALA A 34 -33.02 1.91 25.12
CA ALA A 34 -32.40 0.60 24.94
C ALA A 34 -32.44 0.16 23.46
N GLY A 35 -33.56 0.36 22.77
CA GLY A 35 -33.69 0.10 21.34
C GLY A 35 -32.74 0.96 20.49
N GLN A 36 -32.66 2.27 20.76
CA GLN A 36 -31.75 3.19 20.06
C GLN A 36 -30.27 2.85 20.31
N MET A 37 -29.91 2.45 21.54
CA MET A 37 -28.55 1.99 21.87
C MET A 37 -28.21 0.68 21.15
N SER A 38 -29.12 -0.29 21.11
CA SER A 38 -28.96 -1.53 20.33
C SER A 38 -28.67 -1.26 18.87
N ILE A 39 -29.46 -0.36 18.24
CA ILE A 39 -29.27 0.04 16.84
C ILE A 39 -27.91 0.74 16.67
N SER A 40 -27.56 1.66 17.57
CA SER A 40 -26.30 2.40 17.51
C SER A 40 -25.07 1.49 17.64
N LEU A 41 -25.13 0.49 18.52
CA LEU A 41 -24.07 -0.51 18.70
C LEU A 41 -23.93 -1.42 17.47
N GLU A 42 -25.04 -1.90 16.90
CA GLU A 42 -24.99 -2.71 15.67
C GLU A 42 -24.48 -1.89 14.49
N ASN A 43 -24.91 -0.64 14.35
CA ASN A 43 -24.38 0.27 13.33
C ASN A 43 -22.87 0.48 13.52
N GLY A 44 -22.41 0.73 14.76
CA GLY A 44 -20.98 0.83 15.07
C GLY A 44 -20.19 -0.41 14.67
N ARG A 45 -20.71 -1.61 14.98
CA ARG A 45 -20.11 -2.90 14.60
C ARG A 45 -20.07 -3.08 13.08
N LEU A 46 -21.18 -2.80 12.39
CA LEU A 46 -21.25 -2.88 10.92
C LEU A 46 -20.27 -1.92 10.26
N TYR A 47 -20.14 -0.68 10.75
CA TYR A 47 -19.17 0.27 10.22
C TYR A 47 -17.72 -0.18 10.46
N GLN A 48 -17.43 -0.82 11.60
CA GLN A 48 -16.12 -1.42 11.85
C GLN A 48 -15.83 -2.62 10.94
N GLU A 49 -16.82 -3.50 10.70
CA GLU A 49 -16.70 -4.62 9.77
C GLU A 49 -16.47 -4.14 8.35
N LEU A 50 -17.27 -3.15 7.88
CA LEU A 50 -17.05 -2.50 6.59
C LEU A 50 -15.64 -1.91 6.51
N GLY A 51 -15.23 -1.13 7.51
CA GLY A 51 -13.90 -0.52 7.54
C GLY A 51 -12.77 -1.54 7.49
N THR A 52 -12.93 -2.68 8.17
CA THR A 52 -11.94 -3.77 8.17
C THR A 52 -11.84 -4.44 6.80
N LEU A 53 -12.99 -4.75 6.18
CA LEU A 53 -13.03 -5.33 4.84
C LEU A 53 -12.42 -4.39 3.81
N PHE A 54 -12.83 -3.12 3.78
CA PHE A 54 -12.34 -2.16 2.79
C PHE A 54 -10.83 -1.91 2.91
N ARG A 55 -10.25 -1.93 4.12
CA ARG A 55 -8.79 -1.82 4.34
C ARG A 55 -7.96 -2.92 3.67
N GLN A 56 -8.56 -4.05 3.31
CA GLN A 56 -7.88 -5.12 2.55
C GLN A 56 -7.82 -4.82 1.04
N TYR A 57 -8.64 -3.88 0.56
CA TYR A 57 -8.76 -3.52 -0.85
C TYR A 57 -8.20 -2.13 -1.18
N MET A 58 -7.87 -1.32 -0.18
CA MET A 58 -7.24 0.00 -0.36
C MET A 58 -6.15 0.25 0.67
N SER A 59 -5.13 1.03 0.29
CA SER A 59 -4.08 1.40 1.23
C SER A 59 -4.67 2.11 2.46
N PRO A 60 -4.17 1.80 3.68
CA PRO A 60 -4.65 2.40 4.93
C PRO A 60 -4.67 3.92 4.91
N ASP A 61 -3.69 4.56 4.26
CA ASP A 61 -3.58 6.02 4.19
C ASP A 61 -4.68 6.64 3.32
N VAL A 62 -5.04 5.99 2.21
CA VAL A 62 -6.16 6.42 1.36
C VAL A 62 -7.47 6.30 2.13
N ALA A 63 -7.68 5.16 2.81
CA ALA A 63 -8.87 4.95 3.64
C ALA A 63 -8.97 5.99 4.76
N ALA A 64 -7.87 6.23 5.47
CA ALA A 64 -7.81 7.22 6.55
C ALA A 64 -8.06 8.64 6.04
N SER A 65 -7.48 9.01 4.90
CA SER A 65 -7.70 10.33 4.28
C SER A 65 -9.16 10.55 3.90
N LEU A 66 -9.81 9.54 3.30
CA LEU A 66 -11.22 9.62 2.90
C LEU A 66 -12.18 9.61 4.09
N LEU A 67 -11.85 8.90 5.17
CA LEU A 67 -12.64 8.91 6.41
C LEU A 67 -12.51 10.25 7.15
N ALA A 68 -11.33 10.88 7.11
CA ALA A 68 -11.09 12.18 7.72
C ALA A 68 -11.77 13.32 6.94
N ASP A 69 -11.75 13.24 5.60
CA ASP A 69 -12.38 14.22 4.72
C ASP A 69 -12.99 13.54 3.49
N PRO A 70 -14.30 13.22 3.54
CA PRO A 70 -15.01 12.60 2.42
C PRO A 70 -15.01 13.44 1.14
N ALA A 71 -14.78 14.76 1.20
CA ALA A 71 -14.71 15.60 0.01
C ALA A 71 -13.51 15.26 -0.86
N GLN A 72 -12.44 14.70 -0.27
CA GLN A 72 -11.28 14.20 -1.02
C GLN A 72 -11.60 13.02 -1.93
N ALA A 73 -12.77 12.38 -1.78
CA ALA A 73 -13.23 11.32 -2.68
C ALA A 73 -13.58 11.85 -4.08
N ALA A 74 -13.78 13.17 -4.25
CA ALA A 74 -14.13 13.76 -5.53
C ALA A 74 -13.08 13.45 -6.61
N LEU A 75 -13.53 13.38 -7.87
CA LEU A 75 -12.63 13.26 -9.02
C LEU A 75 -11.76 14.52 -9.13
N GLY A 76 -10.53 14.32 -9.60
CA GLY A 76 -9.52 15.37 -9.69
C GLY A 76 -8.42 15.14 -8.66
N GLY A 77 -7.57 16.14 -8.50
CA GLY A 77 -6.38 16.02 -7.69
C GLY A 77 -5.66 17.34 -7.51
N SER A 78 -4.54 17.29 -6.81
CA SER A 78 -3.66 18.44 -6.60
C SER A 78 -2.26 18.14 -7.11
N LEU A 79 -1.57 19.18 -7.59
CA LEU A 79 -0.17 19.07 -7.94
C LEU A 79 0.65 18.99 -6.65
N VAL A 80 1.41 17.91 -6.50
CA VAL A 80 2.21 17.61 -5.31
C VAL A 80 3.57 17.13 -5.75
N GLU A 81 4.63 17.58 -5.07
CA GLU A 81 5.92 16.91 -5.15
C GLU A 81 5.86 15.60 -4.37
N LEU A 82 6.17 14.49 -5.02
CA LEU A 82 6.13 13.16 -4.42
C LEU A 82 7.30 12.31 -4.89
N THR A 83 7.51 11.18 -4.22
CA THR A 83 8.39 10.13 -4.71
C THR A 83 7.56 8.92 -5.14
N ALA A 84 7.71 8.52 -6.38
CA ALA A 84 7.11 7.31 -6.92
C ALA A 84 8.12 6.16 -6.86
N LEU A 85 7.66 4.98 -6.43
CA LEU A 85 8.40 3.73 -6.42
C LEU A 85 7.64 2.71 -7.25
N PHE A 86 8.32 2.16 -8.25
CA PHE A 86 7.87 0.98 -8.98
C PHE A 86 8.76 -0.20 -8.62
N ALA A 87 8.16 -1.35 -8.31
CA ALA A 87 8.87 -2.61 -8.14
C ALA A 87 8.20 -3.70 -8.97
N ASP A 88 8.98 -4.62 -9.53
CA ASP A 88 8.54 -5.66 -10.48
C ASP A 88 9.47 -6.87 -10.39
N LEU A 89 8.95 -8.08 -10.56
CA LEU A 89 9.70 -9.32 -10.37
C LEU A 89 10.34 -9.77 -11.68
N LYS A 90 11.66 -9.59 -11.83
CA LYS A 90 12.36 -10.08 -13.03
C LYS A 90 12.34 -11.61 -13.05
N GLY A 91 11.80 -12.16 -14.14
CA GLY A 91 11.69 -13.61 -14.35
C GLY A 91 10.29 -14.16 -14.07
N PHE A 92 9.35 -13.33 -13.61
CA PHE A 92 7.97 -13.75 -13.34
C PHE A 92 7.29 -14.36 -14.57
N THR A 93 7.43 -13.75 -15.75
CA THR A 93 6.80 -14.28 -16.97
C THR A 93 7.26 -15.70 -17.28
N SER A 94 8.58 -15.94 -17.28
CA SER A 94 9.14 -17.28 -17.50
C SER A 94 8.71 -18.26 -16.42
N PHE A 95 8.71 -17.84 -15.15
CA PHE A 95 8.20 -18.65 -14.04
C PHE A 95 6.73 -19.05 -14.27
N SER A 96 5.87 -18.09 -14.64
CA SER A 96 4.44 -18.30 -14.84
C SER A 96 4.09 -19.22 -16.01
N GLU A 97 5.01 -19.39 -16.97
CA GLU A 97 4.86 -20.34 -18.09
C GLU A 97 5.18 -21.79 -17.67
N GLU A 98 5.94 -21.99 -16.60
CA GLU A 98 6.45 -23.31 -16.17
C GLU A 98 5.66 -23.94 -15.00
N VAL A 99 4.76 -23.18 -14.37
CA VAL A 99 4.00 -23.57 -13.19
C VAL A 99 2.49 -23.43 -13.38
N TYR A 100 1.71 -24.18 -12.61
CA TYR A 100 0.25 -24.08 -12.65
C TYR A 100 -0.23 -22.74 -12.06
N SER A 101 -1.38 -22.24 -12.52
CA SER A 101 -1.91 -20.93 -12.10
C SER A 101 -2.08 -20.77 -10.58
N GLY A 102 -2.35 -21.85 -9.85
CA GLY A 102 -2.42 -21.84 -8.38
C GLY A 102 -1.06 -21.55 -7.71
N GLU A 103 0.03 -22.09 -8.26
CA GLU A 103 1.39 -21.86 -7.75
C GLU A 103 1.86 -20.42 -8.03
N VAL A 104 1.44 -19.84 -9.16
CA VAL A 104 1.69 -18.43 -9.49
C VAL A 104 1.03 -17.50 -8.46
N VAL A 105 -0.23 -17.77 -8.12
CA VAL A 105 -0.97 -16.98 -7.13
C VAL A 105 -0.36 -17.11 -5.73
N ASP A 106 0.03 -18.32 -5.32
CA ASP A 106 0.73 -18.52 -4.03
C ASP A 106 2.05 -17.74 -3.99
N MET A 107 2.86 -17.83 -5.05
CA MET A 107 4.11 -17.08 -5.17
C MET A 107 3.87 -15.57 -5.02
N LEU A 108 2.90 -15.01 -5.75
CA LEU A 108 2.57 -13.58 -5.68
C LEU A 108 2.12 -13.18 -4.28
N ASN A 109 1.24 -13.97 -3.65
CA ASN A 109 0.80 -13.71 -2.29
C ASN A 109 1.95 -13.72 -1.29
N ARG A 110 2.90 -14.64 -1.42
CA ARG A 110 4.10 -14.69 -0.56
C ARG A 110 5.00 -13.47 -0.76
N TYR A 111 5.23 -13.04 -2.01
CA TYR A 111 5.98 -11.81 -2.28
C TYR A 111 5.26 -10.57 -1.75
N HIS A 112 3.96 -10.42 -1.99
CA HIS A 112 3.19 -9.28 -1.48
C HIS A 112 3.15 -9.27 0.05
N THR A 113 3.06 -10.44 0.70
CA THR A 113 3.15 -10.55 2.17
C THR A 113 4.48 -10.00 2.71
N ALA A 114 5.58 -10.22 1.99
CA ALA A 114 6.89 -9.68 2.35
C ALA A 114 7.07 -8.20 1.95
N ALA A 115 6.49 -7.80 0.82
CA ALA A 115 6.71 -6.49 0.20
C ALA A 115 5.86 -5.37 0.82
N VAL A 116 4.59 -5.66 1.15
CA VAL A 116 3.64 -4.67 1.67
C VAL A 116 4.17 -3.99 2.94
N PRO A 117 4.67 -4.70 3.97
CA PRO A 117 5.22 -4.05 5.16
C PRO A 117 6.41 -3.13 4.85
N CYS A 118 7.28 -3.50 3.90
CA CYS A 118 8.43 -2.67 3.52
C CYS A 118 8.01 -1.27 3.05
N ILE A 119 6.87 -1.17 2.35
CA ILE A 119 6.30 0.10 1.90
C ILE A 119 5.54 0.81 3.03
N LEU A 120 4.59 0.12 3.67
CA LEU A 120 3.69 0.72 4.65
C LEU A 120 4.42 1.19 5.91
N ASP A 121 5.40 0.43 6.41
CA ASP A 121 6.17 0.79 7.61
C ASP A 121 7.06 2.03 7.38
N ASN A 122 7.32 2.37 6.11
CA ASN A 122 8.01 3.60 5.73
C ASN A 122 7.04 4.75 5.36
N GLY A 123 5.73 4.60 5.62
CA GLY A 123 4.73 5.62 5.31
C GLY A 123 4.41 5.74 3.81
N GLY A 124 4.70 4.71 3.03
CA GLY A 124 4.35 4.66 1.62
C GLY A 124 2.91 4.22 1.42
N THR A 125 2.24 4.81 0.43
CA THR A 125 0.90 4.42 -0.01
C THR A 125 0.99 3.51 -1.23
N ILE A 126 0.58 2.25 -1.09
CA ILE A 126 0.46 1.32 -2.23
C ILE A 126 -0.77 1.71 -3.03
N VAL A 127 -0.55 2.13 -4.28
CA VAL A 127 -1.60 2.56 -5.20
C VAL A 127 -2.30 1.37 -5.81
N GLN A 128 -1.52 0.47 -6.39
CA GLN A 128 -2.03 -0.72 -7.07
C GLN A 128 -0.95 -1.77 -7.26
N PHE A 129 -1.39 -3.02 -7.37
CA PHE A 129 -0.64 -4.11 -7.95
C PHE A 129 -0.98 -4.23 -9.44
N ILE A 130 0.01 -4.54 -10.27
CA ILE A 130 -0.11 -4.68 -11.73
C ILE A 130 0.54 -6.01 -12.10
N GLY A 131 -0.18 -7.12 -11.91
CA GLY A 131 0.42 -8.44 -11.99
C GLY A 131 1.45 -8.63 -10.88
N ASP A 132 2.71 -8.84 -11.27
CA ASP A 132 3.87 -8.97 -10.38
C ASP A 132 4.56 -7.65 -10.02
N ALA A 133 4.07 -6.55 -10.59
CA ALA A 133 4.54 -5.20 -10.26
C ALA A 133 3.67 -4.53 -9.19
N LEU A 134 4.25 -3.55 -8.49
CA LEU A 134 3.55 -2.64 -7.59
C LEU A 134 3.97 -1.20 -7.84
N LEU A 135 3.03 -0.28 -7.63
CA LEU A 135 3.24 1.16 -7.56
C LEU A 135 2.98 1.63 -6.13
N ALA A 136 3.96 2.32 -5.56
CA ALA A 136 3.82 3.03 -4.30
C ALA A 136 4.16 4.52 -4.45
N LEU A 137 3.47 5.36 -3.68
CA LEU A 137 3.70 6.79 -3.59
C LEU A 137 4.09 7.18 -2.17
N PHE A 138 5.00 8.13 -2.06
CA PHE A 138 5.42 8.75 -0.80
C PHE A 138 5.13 10.25 -0.88
N ASN A 139 4.73 10.88 0.23
CA ASN A 139 4.17 12.24 0.29
C ASN A 139 2.74 12.40 -0.27
N ALA A 140 1.99 11.30 -0.42
CA ALA A 140 0.60 11.30 -0.87
C ALA A 140 -0.13 10.02 -0.40
N PRO A 141 -1.36 10.11 0.13
CA PRO A 141 -2.11 11.33 0.43
C PRO A 141 -1.58 12.05 1.68
N ALA A 142 -0.92 11.31 2.58
CA ALA A 142 -0.28 11.88 3.77
C ALA A 142 1.00 12.64 3.40
N ARG A 143 1.17 13.84 3.97
CA ARG A 143 2.39 14.63 3.78
C ARG A 143 3.55 14.00 4.55
N GLN A 144 4.69 13.88 3.88
CA GLN A 144 5.88 13.22 4.36
C GLN A 144 7.12 13.99 3.86
N PRO A 145 7.69 14.93 4.63
CA PRO A 145 8.81 15.74 4.18
C PRO A 145 10.07 14.94 3.80
N ASP A 146 10.27 13.75 4.38
CA ASP A 146 11.40 12.87 4.07
C ASP A 146 11.05 11.80 3.01
N HIS A 147 10.04 12.03 2.17
CA HIS A 147 9.48 11.04 1.24
C HIS A 147 10.51 10.34 0.33
N ALA A 148 11.52 11.07 -0.18
CA ALA A 148 12.59 10.47 -0.97
C ALA A 148 13.43 9.47 -0.16
N ARG A 149 13.72 9.81 1.12
CA ARG A 149 14.45 8.95 2.05
C ARG A 149 13.63 7.74 2.46
N ALA A 150 12.32 7.94 2.71
CA ALA A 150 11.39 6.87 3.01
C ALA A 150 11.24 5.87 1.86
N ALA A 151 11.09 6.36 0.63
CA ALA A 151 11.04 5.51 -0.56
C ALA A 151 12.34 4.70 -0.74
N ALA A 152 13.49 5.33 -0.54
CA ALA A 152 14.79 4.67 -0.60
C ALA A 152 14.94 3.57 0.45
N ARG A 153 14.54 3.83 1.71
CA ARG A 153 14.49 2.80 2.77
C ARG A 153 13.59 1.65 2.39
N ALA A 154 12.37 1.95 1.95
CA ALA A 154 11.38 0.95 1.56
C ALA A 154 11.91 0.04 0.44
N ALA A 155 12.55 0.62 -0.58
CA ALA A 155 13.15 -0.13 -1.67
C ALA A 155 14.31 -1.04 -1.23
N LEU A 156 15.20 -0.56 -0.35
CA LEU A 156 16.27 -1.39 0.20
C LEU A 156 15.70 -2.52 1.09
N SER A 157 14.66 -2.24 1.87
CA SER A 157 13.94 -3.25 2.64
C SER A 157 13.27 -4.29 1.74
N LEU A 158 12.69 -3.88 0.60
CA LEU A 158 12.15 -4.81 -0.40
C LEU A 158 13.21 -5.78 -0.92
N GLN A 159 14.40 -5.29 -1.25
CA GLN A 159 15.49 -6.16 -1.71
C GLN A 159 15.94 -7.14 -0.62
N ALA A 160 16.14 -6.64 0.60
CA ALA A 160 16.51 -7.50 1.73
C ALA A 160 15.43 -8.56 2.03
N ALA A 161 14.16 -8.21 1.97
CA ALA A 161 13.05 -9.12 2.18
C ALA A 161 12.97 -10.19 1.07
N ALA A 162 13.16 -9.80 -0.19
CA ALA A 162 13.20 -10.72 -1.32
C ALA A 162 14.38 -11.69 -1.23
N GLU A 163 15.58 -11.23 -0.86
CA GLU A 163 16.74 -12.09 -0.64
C GLU A 163 16.52 -13.10 0.48
N GLN A 164 16.00 -12.65 1.63
CA GLN A 164 15.67 -13.55 2.75
C GLN A 164 14.64 -14.60 2.34
N PHE A 165 13.67 -14.20 1.54
CA PHE A 165 12.63 -15.08 1.05
C PHE A 165 13.17 -16.09 0.03
N ALA A 166 13.96 -15.66 -0.95
CA ALA A 166 14.63 -16.54 -1.90
C ALA A 166 15.52 -17.57 -1.18
N ALA A 167 16.20 -17.18 -0.10
CA ALA A 167 16.99 -18.11 0.73
C ALA A 167 16.11 -19.15 1.46
N LYS A 168 14.89 -18.81 1.88
CA LYS A 168 13.93 -19.76 2.48
C LYS A 168 13.42 -20.74 1.44
N VAL A 169 13.03 -20.24 0.28
CA VAL A 169 12.58 -21.06 -0.86
C VAL A 169 13.66 -22.06 -1.26
N LEU A 170 14.92 -21.63 -1.36
CA LEU A 170 16.02 -22.53 -1.70
C LEU A 170 16.16 -23.69 -0.70
N LYS A 171 15.87 -23.47 0.59
CA LYS A 171 15.84 -24.55 1.59
C LYS A 171 14.65 -25.48 1.37
N GLU A 172 13.48 -24.94 1.07
CA GLU A 172 12.27 -25.72 0.73
C GLU A 172 12.50 -26.59 -0.51
N GLN A 173 13.16 -26.04 -1.53
CA GLN A 173 13.56 -26.77 -2.75
C GLN A 173 14.52 -27.91 -2.45
N ARG A 174 15.59 -27.66 -1.68
CA ARG A 174 16.55 -28.69 -1.25
C ARG A 174 15.91 -29.79 -0.40
N ALA A 175 14.82 -29.48 0.29
CA ALA A 175 14.03 -30.44 1.06
C ALA A 175 12.99 -31.20 0.22
N GLY A 176 12.90 -30.93 -1.09
CA GLY A 176 11.90 -31.52 -1.99
C GLY A 176 10.48 -31.03 -1.75
N LEU A 177 10.31 -29.94 -0.98
CA LEU A 177 8.99 -29.35 -0.67
C LEU A 177 8.51 -28.40 -1.78
N LEU A 178 9.45 -27.87 -2.58
CA LEU A 178 9.18 -27.01 -3.73
C LEU A 178 10.01 -27.44 -4.94
N ARG A 179 9.52 -27.11 -6.13
CA ARG A 179 10.26 -27.34 -7.39
C ARG A 179 11.52 -26.48 -7.43
N GLU A 180 12.62 -27.06 -7.90
CA GLU A 180 13.88 -26.34 -8.15
C GLU A 180 13.72 -25.39 -9.34
N LEU A 181 13.39 -24.13 -9.03
CA LEU A 181 13.22 -23.04 -9.98
C LEU A 181 13.95 -21.81 -9.44
N GLU A 182 14.47 -20.98 -10.34
CA GLU A 182 14.99 -19.68 -9.96
C GLU A 182 13.83 -18.76 -9.56
N TRP A 183 13.86 -18.24 -8.34
CA TRP A 183 12.80 -17.36 -7.85
C TRP A 183 13.08 -15.91 -8.23
N PRO A 184 12.08 -15.18 -8.77
CA PRO A 184 12.27 -13.81 -9.24
C PRO A 184 12.78 -12.83 -8.16
N LEU A 185 13.61 -11.87 -8.56
CA LEU A 185 14.02 -10.77 -7.68
C LEU A 185 13.38 -9.46 -8.12
N PHE A 186 13.15 -8.57 -7.16
CA PHE A 186 12.63 -7.25 -7.47
C PHE A 186 13.66 -6.43 -8.24
N ARG A 187 13.16 -5.74 -9.26
CA ARG A 187 13.78 -4.56 -9.87
C ARG A 187 13.03 -3.35 -9.36
N VAL A 188 13.72 -2.36 -8.81
CA VAL A 188 13.06 -1.17 -8.25
C VAL A 188 13.53 0.09 -8.96
N GLY A 189 12.58 0.94 -9.35
CA GLY A 189 12.82 2.27 -9.88
C GLY A 189 12.18 3.33 -9.00
N ILE A 190 12.94 4.38 -8.67
CA ILE A 190 12.46 5.48 -7.83
C ILE A 190 12.75 6.82 -8.48
N ASN A 191 11.76 7.68 -8.55
CA ASN A 191 11.99 9.06 -8.98
C ASN A 191 11.12 10.05 -8.20
N THR A 192 11.63 11.27 -8.04
CA THR A 192 11.01 12.32 -7.25
C THR A 192 10.70 13.54 -8.12
N GLY A 193 9.55 14.16 -7.92
CA GLY A 193 9.18 15.39 -8.61
C GLY A 193 7.69 15.69 -8.53
N PRO A 194 7.23 16.73 -9.23
CA PRO A 194 5.83 17.10 -9.27
C PRO A 194 4.99 16.05 -10.02
N ALA A 195 3.83 15.71 -9.47
CA ALA A 195 2.79 14.92 -10.10
C ALA A 195 1.41 15.37 -9.63
N LEU A 196 0.42 15.20 -10.51
CA LEU A 196 -0.99 15.34 -10.17
C LEU A 196 -1.42 14.09 -9.41
N VAL A 197 -1.80 14.24 -8.14
CA VAL A 197 -2.29 13.14 -7.30
C VAL A 197 -3.75 13.35 -6.94
N GLY A 198 -4.55 12.30 -7.09
CA GLY A 198 -5.93 12.30 -6.62
C GLY A 198 -6.73 11.14 -7.20
N ASN A 199 -8.04 11.31 -7.26
CA ASN A 199 -8.94 10.28 -7.75
C ASN A 199 -9.21 10.44 -9.25
N ILE A 200 -8.92 9.38 -9.98
CA ILE A 200 -9.06 9.31 -11.44
C ILE A 200 -10.05 8.19 -11.77
N GLY A 201 -10.91 8.39 -12.76
CA GLY A 201 -11.92 7.41 -13.17
C GLY A 201 -13.26 8.07 -13.48
N SER A 202 -14.35 7.38 -13.10
CA SER A 202 -15.73 7.84 -13.30
C SER A 202 -16.43 8.07 -11.95
N PRO A 203 -17.63 8.67 -11.93
CA PRO A 203 -18.43 8.77 -10.72
C PRO A 203 -18.71 7.42 -10.04
N GLN A 204 -18.77 6.33 -10.83
CA GLN A 204 -19.07 4.97 -10.38
C GLN A 204 -17.84 4.19 -9.89
N LEU A 205 -16.65 4.47 -10.44
CA LEU A 205 -15.42 3.80 -10.05
C LEU A 205 -14.24 4.77 -10.09
N ARG A 206 -13.59 4.95 -8.95
CA ARG A 206 -12.47 5.87 -8.74
C ARG A 206 -11.25 5.09 -8.29
N SER A 207 -10.09 5.51 -8.75
CA SER A 207 -8.80 5.00 -8.32
C SER A 207 -7.96 6.18 -7.85
N PHE A 208 -7.47 6.11 -6.61
CA PHE A 208 -6.45 7.03 -6.13
C PHE A 208 -5.16 6.75 -6.89
N ASN A 209 -4.60 7.73 -7.60
CA ASN A 209 -3.44 7.52 -8.45
C ASN A 209 -2.63 8.83 -8.60
N ALA A 210 -1.44 8.72 -9.20
CA ALA A 210 -0.59 9.85 -9.55
C ALA A 210 -0.27 9.83 -11.05
N MET A 211 -0.31 11.00 -11.67
CA MET A 211 0.07 11.22 -13.06
C MET A 211 1.11 12.33 -13.14
N GLY A 212 2.20 12.06 -13.84
CA GLY A 212 3.24 13.05 -14.05
C GLY A 212 4.54 12.44 -14.49
N ASP A 213 5.41 13.29 -15.01
CA ASP A 213 6.71 12.92 -15.54
C ASP A 213 7.54 12.10 -14.54
N CYS A 214 7.45 12.43 -13.24
CA CYS A 214 8.20 11.71 -12.22
C CYS A 214 7.75 10.25 -12.07
N VAL A 215 6.45 9.97 -12.19
CA VAL A 215 5.86 8.61 -12.11
C VAL A 215 6.33 7.79 -13.31
N ASP A 216 6.28 8.38 -14.51
CA ASP A 216 6.74 7.71 -15.74
C ASP A 216 8.24 7.41 -15.70
N VAL A 217 9.06 8.34 -15.21
CA VAL A 217 10.51 8.11 -15.03
C VAL A 217 10.75 6.98 -14.05
N ALA A 218 10.07 6.95 -12.90
CA ALA A 218 10.23 5.86 -11.93
C ALA A 218 9.95 4.48 -12.57
N ALA A 219 8.87 4.36 -13.34
CA ALA A 219 8.54 3.14 -14.08
C ALA A 219 9.65 2.76 -15.08
N ARG A 220 10.21 3.72 -15.81
CA ARG A 220 11.31 3.45 -16.76
C ARG A 220 12.60 3.06 -16.05
N LEU A 221 12.95 3.71 -14.95
CA LEU A 221 14.12 3.34 -14.14
C LEU A 221 13.99 1.92 -13.61
N GLN A 222 12.80 1.50 -13.19
CA GLN A 222 12.54 0.13 -12.77
C GLN A 222 12.88 -0.87 -13.88
N THR A 223 12.45 -0.59 -15.12
CA THR A 223 12.71 -1.51 -16.25
C THR A 223 14.20 -1.66 -16.58
N LEU A 224 15.01 -0.64 -16.26
CA LEU A 224 16.46 -0.59 -16.47
C LEU A 224 17.27 -1.11 -15.27
N ALA A 225 16.63 -1.34 -14.13
CA ALA A 225 17.28 -1.92 -12.97
C ALA A 225 17.63 -3.39 -13.23
N GLU A 226 18.79 -3.82 -12.75
CA GLU A 226 19.13 -5.24 -12.70
C GLU A 226 18.36 -5.92 -11.56
N PRO A 227 18.10 -7.24 -11.63
CA PRO A 227 17.48 -8.00 -10.54
C PRO A 227 18.21 -7.77 -9.22
N GLY A 228 17.46 -7.51 -8.14
CA GLY A 228 18.05 -7.25 -6.83
C GLY A 228 18.53 -5.80 -6.63
N THR A 229 18.35 -4.91 -7.61
CA THR A 229 18.88 -3.54 -7.54
C THR A 229 17.79 -2.47 -7.45
N VAL A 230 18.19 -1.31 -6.91
CA VAL A 230 17.36 -0.11 -6.82
C VAL A 230 17.99 0.97 -7.67
N VAL A 231 17.27 1.43 -8.70
CA VAL A 231 17.70 2.54 -9.56
C VAL A 231 16.92 3.81 -9.20
N ILE A 232 17.64 4.90 -8.97
CA ILE A 232 17.08 6.19 -8.58
C ILE A 232 17.45 7.28 -9.60
N GLY A 233 16.52 8.20 -9.85
CA GLY A 233 16.77 9.40 -10.67
C GLY A 233 17.59 10.46 -9.91
N SER A 234 18.10 11.45 -10.65
CA SER A 234 18.91 12.55 -10.09
C SER A 234 18.22 13.34 -8.99
N THR A 235 16.95 13.71 -9.17
CA THR A 235 16.18 14.45 -8.16
C THR A 235 16.07 13.68 -6.84
N THR A 236 15.79 12.37 -6.91
CA THR A 236 15.80 11.50 -5.72
C THR A 236 17.20 11.46 -5.10
N ARG A 237 18.24 11.28 -5.92
CA ARG A 237 19.63 11.26 -5.44
C ARG A 237 19.99 12.55 -4.69
N ASP A 238 19.65 13.70 -5.23
CA ASP A 238 19.96 15.01 -4.65
C ASP A 238 19.29 15.17 -3.28
N LEU A 239 18.00 14.81 -3.17
CA LEU A 239 17.25 14.84 -1.91
C LEU A 239 17.79 13.87 -0.84
N LEU A 240 18.42 12.76 -1.24
CA LEU A 240 19.06 11.84 -0.31
C LEU A 240 20.40 12.38 0.23
N GLY A 241 21.04 13.34 -0.44
CA GLY A 241 22.23 14.04 0.04
C GLY A 241 23.38 13.11 0.50
N GLY A 242 24.11 13.49 1.54
CA GLY A 242 25.24 12.67 2.02
C GLY A 242 24.84 11.29 2.59
N ALA A 243 23.55 11.04 2.84
CA ALA A 243 23.10 9.82 3.50
C ALA A 243 23.11 8.59 2.58
N ALA A 244 23.02 8.78 1.26
CA ALA A 244 22.96 7.68 0.30
C ALA A 244 24.33 7.39 -0.34
N THR A 245 24.68 6.11 -0.38
CA THR A 245 25.75 5.60 -1.25
C THR A 245 25.10 5.12 -2.54
N ALA A 246 25.49 5.71 -3.67
CA ALA A 246 24.94 5.38 -4.97
C ALA A 246 26.01 5.43 -6.06
N ARG A 247 25.96 4.48 -7.00
CA ARG A 247 26.86 4.41 -8.16
C ARG A 247 26.16 4.98 -9.38
N SER A 248 26.79 5.96 -10.03
CA SER A 248 26.23 6.53 -11.27
C SER A 248 26.12 5.48 -12.38
N LEU A 249 25.01 5.52 -13.10
CA LEU A 249 24.77 4.81 -14.36
C LEU A 249 24.96 5.71 -15.58
N GLY A 250 25.29 6.99 -15.37
CA GLY A 250 25.34 7.98 -16.43
C GLY A 250 23.96 8.42 -16.91
N ASP A 251 23.95 8.99 -18.11
CA ASP A 251 22.79 9.54 -18.78
C ASP A 251 22.03 8.44 -19.54
N LEU A 252 20.82 8.12 -19.08
CA LEU A 252 19.96 7.10 -19.68
C LEU A 252 18.94 7.74 -20.62
N HIS A 253 18.86 7.20 -21.84
CA HIS A 253 17.85 7.61 -22.82
C HIS A 253 16.58 6.79 -22.58
N LEU A 254 15.58 7.42 -21.96
CA LEU A 254 14.32 6.77 -21.64
C LEU A 254 13.32 6.95 -22.79
N LYS A 255 12.59 5.87 -23.12
CA LYS A 255 11.54 5.91 -24.16
C LYS A 255 10.52 7.02 -23.84
N GLY A 256 10.32 7.93 -24.79
CA GLY A 256 9.36 9.04 -24.67
C GLY A 256 9.92 10.29 -23.99
N LYS A 257 11.21 10.31 -23.60
CA LYS A 257 11.89 11.51 -23.09
C LYS A 257 12.77 12.13 -24.16
N SER A 258 12.72 13.46 -24.27
CA SER A 258 13.56 14.24 -25.17
C SER A 258 14.95 14.51 -24.60
N GLN A 259 15.07 14.59 -23.27
CA GLN A 259 16.32 14.78 -22.56
C GLN A 259 16.72 13.48 -21.84
N PRO A 260 18.03 13.16 -21.79
CA PRO A 260 18.51 12.03 -21.00
C PRO A 260 18.23 12.25 -19.52
N VAL A 261 18.01 11.15 -18.80
CA VAL A 261 17.85 11.15 -17.34
C VAL A 261 19.08 10.53 -16.72
N HIS A 262 19.79 11.31 -15.91
CA HIS A 262 20.90 10.78 -15.13
C HIS A 262 20.38 9.90 -13.99
N ALA A 263 20.93 8.70 -13.85
CA ALA A 263 20.46 7.72 -12.89
C ALA A 263 21.60 7.10 -12.07
N TYR A 264 21.22 6.48 -10.95
CA TYR A 264 22.15 5.86 -10.03
C TYR A 264 21.60 4.53 -9.53
N VAL A 265 22.48 3.56 -9.28
CA VAL A 265 22.15 2.39 -8.46
C VAL A 265 22.38 2.77 -7.00
N LEU A 266 21.31 2.75 -6.20
CA LEU A 266 21.38 2.95 -4.76
C LEU A 266 21.87 1.66 -4.09
N THR A 267 22.95 1.74 -3.33
CA THR A 267 23.56 0.58 -2.67
C THR A 267 23.31 0.56 -1.16
N SER A 268 23.24 1.73 -0.52
CA SER A 268 22.95 1.83 0.91
C SER A 268 22.46 3.22 1.28
N LEU A 269 21.85 3.31 2.47
CA LEU A 269 21.39 4.54 3.08
C LEU A 269 21.77 4.53 4.57
N THR A 270 22.31 5.63 5.05
CA THR A 270 22.65 5.88 6.47
C THR A 270 21.54 6.63 7.20
#